data_AF-A0A3N5CQ36-F1
#
_entry.id   AF-A0A3N5CQ36-F1
#
_cell.length_a   1.000
_cell.length_b   1.000
_cell.length_c   1.000
_cell.angle_alpha   90.00
_cell.angle_beta   90.00
_cell.angle_gamma   90.00
#
_symmetry.space_group_name_H-M   'P 1'
#
loop_
_entity.id
_entity.type
_entity.pdbx_description
1 polymer ?
#
loop_
_entity_poly.entity_id
_entity_poly.type
_entity_poly.pdbx_seq_one_letter_code
_entity_poly.pdbx_strand_id
1 'polypeptide(L)'
;MRDDDRPSRSGRTLRHLFLAKARGRRSRPLGDLIAVVLVDAICSVDGSDRPITCYGALDVRIVDGDPVFSSHHVSCGRPADRLGLLRGLAGLCDRRIVVLGSPDAYETFWDRRHLFRAGVGFFDAMVGFGDARPSDLVLVGTPEEAMIELASVFGLRECRGSDILRQARCAEVRAQLVWLAYVASRAGKREARDLFAAFRAWKALEDARPIPF
;
A
#
# COMPACT_ATOMS: atom_id res chain seq x y z
N MET A 1 45.52 -25.02 -4.70
CA MET A 1 45.16 -24.44 -3.38
C MET A 1 44.19 -23.31 -3.66
N ARG A 2 42.91 -23.60 -3.38
CA ARG A 2 41.70 -22.76 -3.23
C ARG A 2 41.48 -21.55 -4.14
N ASP A 3 40.54 -21.79 -5.05
CA ASP A 3 39.67 -20.85 -5.74
C ASP A 3 38.30 -20.98 -5.04
N ASP A 4 37.94 -20.03 -4.18
CA ASP A 4 36.63 -19.98 -3.49
C ASP A 4 36.40 -18.56 -2.97
N ASP A 5 35.85 -17.69 -3.83
CA ASP A 5 35.13 -16.49 -3.38
C ASP A 5 34.05 -16.13 -4.42
N ARG A 6 32.88 -16.77 -4.28
CA ARG A 6 31.63 -16.32 -4.90
C ARG A 6 30.53 -16.32 -3.85
N PRO A 7 29.92 -15.17 -3.52
CA PRO A 7 28.74 -15.16 -2.66
C PRO A 7 27.56 -15.78 -3.41
N SER A 8 26.99 -16.81 -2.79
CA SER A 8 25.85 -17.58 -3.29
C SER A 8 24.57 -16.73 -3.29
N ARG A 9 23.83 -16.79 -4.40
CA ARG A 9 22.49 -16.25 -4.62
C ARG A 9 21.51 -16.56 -3.47
N SER A 10 21.07 -15.54 -2.73
CA SER A 10 19.96 -15.62 -1.77
C SER A 10 18.59 -15.51 -2.46
N GLY A 11 18.29 -16.42 -3.39
CA GLY A 11 17.06 -16.38 -4.20
C GLY A 11 15.94 -17.34 -3.76
N ARG A 12 15.89 -17.77 -2.49
CA ARG A 12 15.02 -18.90 -2.05
C ARG A 12 13.97 -18.59 -0.99
N THR A 13 13.85 -17.37 -0.48
CA THR A 13 13.09 -17.13 0.77
C THR A 13 11.58 -16.91 0.56
N LEU A 14 11.11 -16.45 -0.59
CA LEU A 14 9.69 -16.12 -0.80
C LEU A 14 8.73 -17.33 -0.92
N ARG A 15 9.23 -18.55 -1.15
CA ARG A 15 8.33 -19.69 -1.42
C ARG A 15 7.57 -20.18 -0.19
N HIS A 16 8.00 -19.85 1.03
CA HIS A 16 7.42 -20.41 2.24
C HIS A 16 6.52 -19.45 3.04
N LEU A 17 6.57 -18.14 2.77
CA LEU A 17 5.80 -17.14 3.55
C LEU A 17 4.32 -16.99 3.13
N PHE A 18 3.90 -17.55 1.99
CA PHE A 18 2.55 -17.33 1.44
C PHE A 18 1.58 -18.51 1.55
N LEU A 19 1.87 -19.51 2.40
CA LEU A 19 1.03 -20.70 2.56
C LEU A 19 0.03 -20.58 3.73
N ALA A 20 -0.81 -19.54 3.71
CA ALA A 20 -2.02 -19.51 4.55
C ALA A 20 -3.24 -19.87 3.68
N LYS A 21 -3.72 -21.10 3.83
CA LYS A 21 -4.85 -21.66 3.07
C LYS A 21 -6.17 -21.09 3.59
N ALA A 22 -6.65 -19.98 3.02
CA ALA A 22 -7.98 -19.45 3.32
C ALA A 22 -9.06 -20.36 2.70
N ARG A 23 -9.71 -21.19 3.53
CA ARG A 23 -10.89 -21.97 3.13
C ARG A 23 -12.16 -21.13 3.25
N GLY A 24 -12.98 -21.15 2.19
CA GLY A 24 -14.44 -21.12 2.30
C GLY A 24 -15.12 -19.78 2.63
N ARG A 25 -14.95 -18.77 1.78
CA ARG A 25 -15.98 -17.73 1.54
C ARG A 25 -15.99 -17.46 0.04
N ARG A 26 -17.17 -17.32 -0.58
CA ARG A 26 -17.27 -16.77 -1.96
C ARG A 26 -16.57 -15.41 -1.92
N SER A 27 -15.33 -15.36 -2.42
CA SER A 27 -14.54 -14.13 -2.39
C SER A 27 -15.19 -13.16 -3.37
N ARG A 28 -15.48 -11.95 -2.90
CA ARG A 28 -15.67 -10.83 -3.83
C ARG A 28 -14.44 -10.79 -4.77
N PRO A 29 -14.62 -10.46 -6.05
CA PRO A 29 -13.49 -10.33 -6.96
C PRO A 29 -12.47 -9.36 -6.34
N LEU A 30 -11.20 -9.77 -6.31
CA LEU A 30 -10.11 -9.02 -5.65
C LEU A 30 -9.74 -7.72 -6.37
N GLY A 31 -10.48 -7.35 -7.41
CA GLY A 31 -10.20 -6.18 -8.22
C GLY A 31 -11.24 -5.08 -8.14
N ASP A 32 -12.15 -5.08 -7.16
CA ASP A 32 -12.94 -3.87 -6.84
C ASP A 32 -12.61 -3.39 -5.43
N LEU A 33 -11.43 -2.79 -5.29
CA LEU A 33 -10.87 -2.41 -4.00
C LEU A 33 -9.92 -1.23 -4.12
N ILE A 34 -9.62 -0.60 -2.98
CA ILE A 34 -8.59 0.41 -2.87
C ILE A 34 -7.58 0.04 -1.79
N ALA A 35 -6.30 0.01 -2.12
CA ALA A 35 -5.25 -0.10 -1.12
C ALA A 35 -4.82 1.30 -0.68
N VAL A 36 -4.69 1.52 0.62
CA VAL A 36 -4.46 2.85 1.21
C VAL A 36 -3.33 2.78 2.23
N VAL A 37 -2.49 3.81 2.24
CA VAL A 37 -1.59 4.15 3.34
C VAL A 37 -1.82 5.62 3.68
N LEU A 38 -2.20 5.90 4.93
CA LEU A 38 -2.44 7.25 5.44
C LEU A 38 -1.31 7.63 6.42
N VAL A 39 -0.72 8.79 6.20
CA VAL A 39 0.22 9.44 7.11
C VAL A 39 -0.46 10.71 7.61
N ASP A 40 -0.72 10.78 8.91
CA ASP A 40 -1.27 11.97 9.54
C ASP A 40 -0.52 12.23 10.85
N ALA A 41 0.43 13.16 10.80
CA ALA A 41 1.40 13.36 11.88
C ALA A 41 1.93 14.80 11.92
N ILE A 42 2.63 15.13 13.01
CA ILE A 42 3.33 16.42 13.17
C ILE A 42 4.81 16.19 12.87
N CYS A 43 5.34 16.96 11.94
CA CYS A 43 6.75 16.95 11.58
C CYS A 43 7.44 18.24 12.07
N SER A 44 8.51 18.08 12.83
CA SER A 44 9.36 19.20 13.25
C SER A 44 10.39 19.49 12.15
N VAL A 45 10.28 20.65 11.50
CA VAL A 45 11.22 21.14 10.49
C VAL A 45 11.78 22.47 10.98
N ASP A 46 13.10 22.55 11.12
CA ASP A 46 13.84 23.73 11.58
C ASP A 46 13.32 24.30 12.91
N GLY A 47 12.93 23.41 13.84
CA GLY A 47 12.37 23.78 15.15
C GLY A 47 10.92 24.25 15.12
N SER A 48 10.26 24.22 13.95
CA SER A 48 8.82 24.48 13.81
C SER A 48 8.03 23.19 13.60
N ASP A 49 7.02 22.97 14.43
CA ASP A 49 6.10 21.84 14.28
C ASP A 49 5.06 22.16 13.21
N ARG A 50 4.97 21.29 12.21
CA ARG A 50 4.01 21.42 11.10
C ARG A 50 3.23 20.14 10.91
N PRO A 51 1.90 20.19 10.83
CA PRO A 51 1.10 19.03 10.51
C PRO A 51 1.32 18.63 9.05
N ILE A 52 1.39 17.32 8.83
CA ILE A 52 1.46 16.71 7.51
C ILE A 52 0.39 15.65 7.45
N THR A 53 -0.54 15.81 6.52
CA THR A 53 -1.50 14.78 6.15
C THR A 53 -1.21 14.38 4.71
N CYS A 54 -1.01 13.09 4.48
CA CYS A 54 -0.68 12.53 3.18
C CYS A 54 -1.33 11.16 3.06
N TYR A 55 -1.87 10.81 1.90
CA TYR A 55 -2.18 9.43 1.59
C TYR A 55 -1.57 9.00 0.26
N GLY A 56 -1.21 7.74 0.22
CA GLY A 56 -1.04 6.98 -1.01
C GLY A 56 -2.21 6.04 -1.18
N ALA A 57 -2.73 5.92 -2.39
CA ALA A 57 -3.73 4.93 -2.70
C ALA A 57 -3.53 4.29 -4.07
N LEU A 58 -3.80 2.98 -4.15
CA LEU A 58 -3.92 2.25 -5.41
C LEU A 58 -5.38 1.82 -5.56
N ASP A 59 -6.11 2.45 -6.48
CA ASP A 59 -7.45 2.06 -6.89
C ASP A 59 -7.35 0.94 -7.93
N VAL A 60 -8.01 -0.18 -7.66
CA VAL A 60 -8.10 -1.32 -8.58
C VAL A 60 -9.57 -1.59 -8.84
N ARG A 61 -9.97 -1.52 -10.12
CA ARG A 61 -11.34 -1.77 -10.60
C ARG A 61 -11.34 -2.92 -11.60
N ILE A 62 -12.40 -3.73 -11.62
CA ILE A 62 -12.62 -4.68 -12.71
C ILE A 62 -13.59 -4.03 -13.70
N VAL A 63 -13.12 -3.82 -14.93
CA VAL A 63 -13.92 -3.30 -16.05
C VAL A 63 -13.91 -4.37 -17.13
N ASP A 64 -15.10 -4.88 -17.49
CA ASP A 64 -15.27 -5.94 -18.49
C ASP A 64 -14.45 -7.23 -18.23
N GLY A 65 -14.11 -7.49 -16.96
CA GLY A 65 -13.33 -8.65 -16.53
C GLY A 65 -11.83 -8.38 -16.37
N ASP A 66 -11.35 -7.21 -16.80
CA ASP A 66 -9.94 -6.83 -16.71
C ASP A 66 -9.66 -5.82 -15.57
N PRO A 67 -8.53 -5.94 -14.88
CA PRO A 67 -8.15 -5.00 -13.83
C PRO A 67 -7.63 -3.68 -14.43
N VAL A 68 -8.25 -2.58 -14.03
CA VAL A 68 -7.83 -1.21 -14.29
C VAL A 68 -7.26 -0.63 -13.00
N PHE A 69 -6.06 -0.04 -13.11
CA PHE A 69 -5.32 0.49 -11.98
C PHE A 69 -5.25 2.02 -12.07
N SER A 70 -5.26 2.69 -10.92
CA SER A 70 -4.99 4.12 -10.80
C SER A 70 -4.28 4.40 -9.49
N SER A 71 -3.22 5.21 -9.55
CA SER A 71 -2.42 5.57 -8.38
C SER A 71 -2.73 7.00 -7.95
N HIS A 72 -2.77 7.22 -6.64
CA HIS A 72 -3.01 8.52 -6.04
C HIS A 72 -1.93 8.79 -4.98
N HIS A 73 -1.31 9.97 -5.05
CA HIS A 73 -0.46 10.50 -4.00
C HIS A 73 -0.87 11.93 -3.72
N VAL A 74 -1.49 12.17 -2.57
CA VAL A 74 -2.02 13.49 -2.22
C VAL A 74 -1.51 13.87 -0.84
N SER A 75 -0.98 15.07 -0.71
CA SER A 75 -0.45 15.59 0.54
C SER A 75 -0.85 17.04 0.75
N CYS A 76 -1.00 17.44 2.01
CA CYS A 76 -1.16 18.83 2.41
C CYS A 76 -0.36 19.10 3.69
N GLY A 77 0.24 20.30 3.77
CA GLY A 77 0.95 20.79 4.95
C GLY A 77 0.18 21.86 5.74
N ARG A 78 -1.04 22.21 5.30
CA ARG A 78 -1.88 23.22 5.93
C ARG A 78 -3.12 22.56 6.53
N PRO A 79 -3.49 22.87 7.78
CA PRO A 79 -4.71 22.35 8.40
C PRO A 79 -5.99 22.62 7.60
N ALA A 80 -6.07 23.78 6.92
CA ALA A 80 -7.24 24.16 6.12
C ALA A 80 -7.50 23.21 4.94
N ASP A 81 -6.44 22.64 4.35
CA ASP A 81 -6.53 21.78 3.17
C ASP A 81 -6.79 20.31 3.55
N ARG A 82 -6.54 19.94 4.83
CA ARG A 82 -6.69 18.58 5.35
C ARG A 82 -8.09 18.02 5.14
N LEU A 83 -9.13 18.83 5.36
CA LEU A 83 -10.51 18.38 5.18
C LEU A 83 -10.82 18.03 3.72
N GLY A 84 -10.29 18.81 2.76
CA GLY A 84 -10.44 18.54 1.33
C GLY A 84 -9.75 17.25 0.91
N LEU A 85 -8.51 17.04 1.39
CA LEU A 85 -7.75 15.82 1.17
C LEU A 85 -8.50 14.58 1.70
N LEU A 86 -8.98 14.63 2.94
CA LEU A 86 -9.70 13.51 3.55
C LEU A 86 -11.06 13.27 2.90
N ARG A 87 -11.75 14.32 2.41
CA ARG A 87 -12.96 14.16 1.60
C ARG A 87 -12.67 13.42 0.29
N GLY A 88 -11.55 13.73 -0.35
CA GLY A 88 -11.08 13.03 -1.54
C GLY A 88 -10.83 11.54 -1.26
N LEU A 89 -10.11 11.24 -0.18
CA LEU A 89 -9.88 9.85 0.27
C LEU A 89 -11.20 9.13 0.58
N ALA A 90 -12.13 9.80 1.26
CA ALA A 90 -13.44 9.27 1.60
C ALA A 90 -14.24 8.87 0.35
N GLY A 91 -14.24 9.72 -0.68
CA GLY A 91 -14.88 9.43 -1.96
C GLY A 91 -14.23 8.24 -2.70
N LEU A 92 -12.91 8.07 -2.58
CA LEU A 92 -12.21 6.91 -3.15
C LEU A 92 -12.54 5.60 -2.44
N CYS A 93 -12.80 5.65 -1.13
CA CYS A 93 -13.13 4.49 -0.30
C CYS A 93 -14.61 4.08 -0.37
N ASP A 94 -15.49 4.95 -0.87
CA ASP A 94 -16.93 4.71 -0.82
C ASP A 94 -17.34 3.44 -1.60
N ARG A 95 -18.05 2.56 -0.91
CA ARG A 95 -18.51 1.24 -1.41
C ARG A 95 -17.40 0.31 -1.89
N ARG A 96 -16.12 0.63 -1.63
CA ARG A 96 -14.97 -0.22 -1.99
C ARG A 96 -14.54 -1.09 -0.82
N ILE A 97 -13.85 -2.19 -1.11
CA ILE A 97 -13.03 -2.86 -0.09
C ILE A 97 -11.80 -1.99 0.15
N VAL A 98 -11.56 -1.58 1.38
CA VAL A 98 -10.36 -0.82 1.75
C VAL A 98 -9.31 -1.78 2.29
N VAL A 99 -8.17 -1.86 1.61
CA VAL A 99 -6.98 -2.60 2.06
C VAL A 99 -6.01 -1.62 2.67
N LEU A 100 -6.00 -1.53 4.00
CA LEU A 100 -5.21 -0.55 4.72
C LEU A 100 -3.87 -1.15 5.15
N GLY A 101 -2.79 -0.46 4.78
CA GLY A 101 -1.45 -0.73 5.26
C GLY A 101 -0.96 0.33 6.21
N SER A 102 0.12 0.02 6.92
CA SER A 102 0.75 0.95 7.84
C SER A 102 1.84 1.78 7.14
N PRO A 103 1.98 3.06 7.55
CA PRO A 103 3.06 3.92 7.07
C PRO A 103 4.41 3.64 7.75
N ASP A 104 4.43 2.88 8.86
CA ASP A 104 5.62 2.68 9.68
C ASP A 104 6.71 1.92 8.90
N ALA A 105 7.94 2.44 8.95
CA ALA A 105 9.10 1.66 8.54
C ALA A 105 9.57 0.84 9.74
N TYR A 106 10.17 -0.32 9.48
CA TYR A 106 10.66 -1.26 10.51
C TYR A 106 9.55 -2.04 11.22
N GLU A 107 8.43 -2.26 10.53
CA GLU A 107 7.40 -3.20 10.96
C GLU A 107 8.02 -4.60 11.11
N THR A 108 7.91 -5.16 12.31
CA THR A 108 8.16 -6.59 12.51
C THR A 108 6.82 -7.31 12.47
N PHE A 109 6.79 -8.53 11.91
CA PHE A 109 5.56 -9.32 11.82
C PHE A 109 4.87 -9.54 13.18
N TRP A 110 5.67 -9.61 14.25
CA TRP A 110 5.19 -9.84 15.62
C TRP A 110 4.63 -8.58 16.28
N ASP A 111 5.10 -7.39 15.91
CA ASP A 111 4.58 -6.13 16.44
C ASP A 111 3.38 -5.68 15.61
N ARG A 112 2.15 -6.08 15.92
CA ARG A 112 0.96 -5.64 15.16
C ARG A 112 0.46 -4.24 15.55
N ARG A 113 1.12 -3.53 16.47
CA ARG A 113 0.63 -2.23 16.97
C ARG A 113 0.53 -1.19 15.86
N HIS A 114 1.45 -1.21 14.89
CA HIS A 114 1.44 -0.31 13.75
C HIS A 114 0.16 -0.46 12.91
N LEU A 115 -0.35 -1.68 12.71
CA LEU A 115 -1.61 -1.92 11.97
C LEU A 115 -2.81 -1.37 12.71
N PHE A 116 -2.89 -1.59 14.01
CA PHE A 116 -3.99 -1.05 14.81
C PHE A 116 -3.94 0.48 14.84
N ARG A 117 -2.75 1.08 14.94
CA ARG A 117 -2.57 2.54 14.86
C ARG A 117 -3.01 3.07 13.50
N ALA A 118 -2.60 2.42 12.41
CA ALA A 118 -3.05 2.78 11.07
C ALA A 118 -4.57 2.69 10.94
N GLY A 119 -5.18 1.60 11.44
CA GLY A 119 -6.62 1.40 11.46
C GLY A 119 -7.36 2.49 12.25
N VAL A 120 -6.93 2.78 13.47
CA VAL A 120 -7.51 3.83 14.31
C VAL A 120 -7.36 5.19 13.64
N GLY A 121 -6.16 5.55 13.17
CA GLY A 121 -5.93 6.82 12.48
C GLY A 121 -6.77 6.97 11.22
N PHE A 122 -6.98 5.88 10.47
CA PHE A 122 -7.90 5.87 9.33
C PHE A 122 -9.34 6.10 9.77
N PHE A 123 -9.83 5.41 10.81
CA PHE A 123 -11.18 5.63 11.32
C PHE A 123 -11.39 7.06 11.78
N ASP A 124 -10.46 7.59 12.59
CA ASP A 124 -10.52 8.97 13.09
C ASP A 124 -10.54 9.98 11.94
N ALA A 125 -9.77 9.74 10.88
CA ALA A 125 -9.79 10.55 9.68
C ALA A 125 -11.12 10.47 8.92
N MET A 126 -11.82 9.34 9.00
CA MET A 126 -13.05 9.06 8.25
C MET A 126 -14.35 9.42 9.00
N VAL A 127 -14.32 9.51 10.33
CA VAL A 127 -15.51 9.76 11.18
C VAL A 127 -16.33 10.98 10.74
N GLY A 128 -15.68 12.02 10.20
CA GLY A 128 -16.34 13.24 9.71
C GLY A 128 -17.03 13.13 8.35
N PHE A 129 -16.89 11.98 7.66
CA PHE A 129 -17.36 11.76 6.29
C PHE A 129 -18.37 10.61 6.23
N GLY A 130 -19.39 10.64 7.09
CA GLY A 130 -20.36 9.53 7.29
C GLY A 130 -21.12 9.03 6.05
N ASP A 131 -21.01 9.72 4.92
CA ASP A 131 -21.50 9.24 3.62
C ASP A 131 -20.57 8.21 2.97
N ALA A 132 -19.27 8.23 3.26
CA ALA A 132 -18.34 7.22 2.78
C ALA A 132 -18.54 5.91 3.54
N ARG A 133 -19.04 4.90 2.83
CA ARG A 133 -19.36 3.59 3.37
C ARG A 133 -18.45 2.53 2.76
N PRO A 134 -17.23 2.34 3.29
CA PRO A 134 -16.39 1.25 2.82
C PRO A 134 -17.15 -0.08 2.95
N SER A 135 -17.11 -0.88 1.89
CA SER A 135 -17.81 -2.16 1.83
C SER A 135 -17.18 -3.22 2.72
N ASP A 136 -15.89 -3.06 3.04
CA ASP A 136 -15.11 -3.85 3.99
C ASP A 136 -13.81 -3.10 4.34
N LEU A 137 -13.18 -3.42 5.46
CA LEU A 137 -11.86 -2.92 5.85
C LEU A 137 -10.93 -4.09 6.17
N VAL A 138 -9.84 -4.21 5.43
CA VAL A 138 -8.82 -5.25 5.61
C VAL A 138 -7.50 -4.60 6.01
N LEU A 139 -7.02 -4.90 7.22
CA LEU A 139 -5.69 -4.50 7.65
C LEU A 139 -4.65 -5.50 7.12
N VAL A 140 -3.61 -5.01 6.46
CA VAL A 140 -2.53 -5.82 5.92
C VAL A 140 -1.22 -5.37 6.54
N GLY A 141 -0.60 -6.24 7.33
CA GLY A 141 0.77 -6.07 7.80
C GLY A 141 1.71 -7.01 7.11
N THR A 142 2.87 -6.50 6.78
CA THR A 142 3.94 -7.23 6.14
C THR A 142 5.25 -6.74 6.75
N PRO A 143 6.14 -7.64 7.22
CA PRO A 143 7.42 -7.20 7.76
C PRO A 143 8.18 -6.35 6.72
N GLU A 144 8.89 -5.33 7.18
CA GLU A 144 9.54 -4.34 6.32
C GLU A 144 10.48 -5.00 5.30
N GLU A 145 11.20 -6.06 5.69
CA GLU A 145 12.07 -6.81 4.78
C GLU A 145 11.30 -7.47 3.63
N ALA A 146 10.10 -7.97 3.89
CA ALA A 146 9.24 -8.55 2.85
C ALA A 146 8.65 -7.46 1.94
N MET A 147 8.38 -6.26 2.47
CA MET A 147 7.98 -5.10 1.66
C MET A 147 9.10 -4.64 0.72
N ILE A 148 10.34 -4.61 1.22
CA ILE A 148 11.54 -4.32 0.42
C ILE A 148 11.73 -5.37 -0.68
N GLU A 149 11.58 -6.65 -0.34
CA GLU A 149 11.71 -7.74 -1.32
C GLU A 149 10.62 -7.65 -2.39
N LEU A 150 9.37 -7.40 -2.00
CA LEU A 150 8.27 -7.13 -2.93
C LEU A 150 8.57 -5.93 -3.84
N ALA A 151 9.09 -4.84 -3.28
CA ALA A 151 9.47 -3.66 -4.06
C ALA A 151 10.51 -4.01 -5.12
N SER A 152 11.57 -4.72 -4.74
CA SER A 152 12.60 -5.20 -5.66
C SER A 152 12.03 -6.08 -6.77
N VAL A 153 11.19 -7.06 -6.42
CA VAL A 153 10.59 -8.00 -7.38
C VAL A 153 9.73 -7.27 -8.42
N PHE A 154 9.01 -6.22 -8.02
CA PHE A 154 8.10 -5.47 -8.89
C PHE A 154 8.71 -4.20 -9.48
N GLY A 155 10.01 -3.94 -9.25
CA GLY A 155 10.68 -2.74 -9.76
C GLY A 155 10.19 -1.44 -9.13
N LEU A 156 9.63 -1.50 -7.92
CA LEU A 156 9.15 -0.35 -7.17
C LEU A 156 10.28 0.25 -6.34
N ARG A 157 10.17 1.55 -6.04
CA ARG A 157 11.15 2.26 -5.19
C ARG A 157 11.19 1.66 -3.79
N GLU A 158 12.38 1.35 -3.30
CA GLU A 158 12.57 0.97 -1.90
C GLU A 158 12.24 2.15 -0.96
N CYS A 159 11.36 1.88 0.00
CA CYS A 159 10.82 2.88 0.90
C CYS A 159 11.20 2.57 2.35
N ARG A 160 12.46 2.87 2.69
CA ARG A 160 13.03 2.70 4.04
C ARG A 160 12.87 3.97 4.88
N GLY A 161 12.98 3.86 6.19
CA GLY A 161 13.14 5.00 7.12
C GLY A 161 11.86 5.45 7.79
N SER A 162 11.98 5.80 9.07
CA SER A 162 10.86 6.08 9.98
C SER A 162 10.49 7.56 10.09
N ASP A 163 11.19 8.46 9.39
CA ASP A 163 10.83 9.88 9.41
C ASP A 163 9.53 10.14 8.64
N ILE A 164 8.67 10.99 9.21
CA ILE A 164 7.33 11.28 8.69
C ILE A 164 7.36 11.77 7.23
N LEU A 165 8.34 12.60 6.88
CA LEU A 165 8.47 13.11 5.51
C LEU A 165 8.78 11.99 4.51
N ARG A 166 9.62 11.04 4.90
CA ARG A 166 9.92 9.87 4.08
C ARG A 166 8.74 8.91 3.99
N GLN A 167 8.03 8.66 5.09
CA GLN A 167 6.77 7.92 5.08
C GLN A 167 5.76 8.56 4.12
N ALA A 168 5.57 9.89 4.21
CA ALA A 168 4.67 10.64 3.34
C ALA A 168 5.08 10.55 1.87
N ARG A 169 6.37 10.70 1.54
CA ARG A 169 6.89 10.53 0.17
C ARG A 169 6.71 9.12 -0.36
N CYS A 170 6.67 8.13 0.53
CA CYS A 170 6.56 6.71 0.20
C CYS A 170 5.14 6.14 0.26
N ALA A 171 4.15 6.93 0.69
CA ALA A 171 2.80 6.44 0.92
C ALA A 171 2.20 5.75 -0.31
N GLU A 172 2.38 6.33 -1.51
CA GLU A 172 1.89 5.76 -2.77
C GLU A 172 2.50 4.38 -3.07
N VAL A 173 3.83 4.29 -3.03
CA VAL A 173 4.56 3.04 -3.26
C VAL A 173 4.17 2.01 -2.21
N ARG A 174 4.05 2.40 -0.94
CA ARG A 174 3.60 1.51 0.13
C ARG A 174 2.17 1.01 -0.12
N ALA A 175 1.25 1.84 -0.61
CA ALA A 175 -0.10 1.40 -0.98
C ALA A 175 -0.08 0.33 -2.09
N GLN A 176 0.80 0.48 -3.08
CA GLN A 176 1.01 -0.55 -4.11
C GLN A 176 1.56 -1.85 -3.52
N LEU A 177 2.53 -1.76 -2.62
CA LEU A 177 3.11 -2.93 -1.95
C LEU A 177 2.09 -3.65 -1.04
N VAL A 178 1.24 -2.88 -0.35
CA VAL A 178 0.13 -3.38 0.46
C VAL A 178 -0.87 -4.16 -0.39
N TRP A 179 -1.21 -3.63 -1.57
CA TRP A 179 -2.03 -4.35 -2.54
C TRP A 179 -1.37 -5.67 -3.00
N LEU A 180 -0.08 -5.64 -3.33
CA LEU A 180 0.66 -6.84 -3.74
C LEU A 180 0.65 -7.90 -2.63
N ALA A 181 0.89 -7.50 -1.38
CA ALA A 181 0.82 -8.39 -0.21
C ALA A 181 -0.60 -8.95 0.00
N TYR A 182 -1.62 -8.12 -0.17
CA TYR A 182 -3.02 -8.54 -0.12
C TYR A 182 -3.35 -9.61 -1.17
N VAL A 183 -3.02 -9.36 -2.45
CA VAL A 183 -3.23 -10.32 -3.53
C VAL A 183 -2.46 -11.61 -3.27
N ALA A 184 -1.19 -11.52 -2.86
CA ALA A 184 -0.38 -12.69 -2.55
C ALA A 184 -0.95 -13.57 -1.42
N SER A 185 -1.65 -12.96 -0.45
CA SER A 185 -2.23 -13.66 0.70
C SER A 185 -3.66 -14.16 0.47
N ARG A 186 -4.40 -13.60 -0.49
CA ARG A 186 -5.84 -13.88 -0.69
C ARG A 186 -6.16 -14.57 -2.02
N ALA A 187 -5.45 -14.25 -3.09
CA ALA A 187 -5.74 -14.76 -4.42
C ALA A 187 -5.29 -16.21 -4.61
N GLY A 188 -6.00 -16.94 -5.47
CA GLY A 188 -5.49 -18.22 -5.97
C GLY A 188 -4.23 -18.01 -6.81
N LYS A 189 -3.34 -19.00 -6.89
CA LYS A 189 -2.04 -18.87 -7.61
C LYS A 189 -2.17 -18.34 -9.05
N ARG A 190 -3.19 -18.79 -9.79
CA ARG A 190 -3.44 -18.34 -11.17
C ARG A 190 -3.89 -16.88 -11.21
N GLU A 191 -4.91 -16.55 -10.42
CA GLU A 191 -5.45 -15.20 -10.29
C GLU A 191 -4.38 -14.20 -9.84
N ALA A 192 -3.58 -14.56 -8.82
CA ALA A 192 -2.47 -13.74 -8.35
C ALA A 192 -1.46 -13.44 -9.47
N ARG A 193 -1.08 -14.47 -10.24
CA ARG A 193 -0.14 -14.31 -11.36
C ARG A 193 -0.72 -13.40 -12.44
N ASP A 194 -1.99 -13.55 -12.77
CA ASP A 194 -2.65 -12.77 -13.81
C ASP A 194 -2.80 -11.29 -13.36
N LEU A 195 -3.18 -11.03 -12.09
CA LEU A 195 -3.20 -9.69 -11.49
C LEU A 195 -1.81 -9.05 -11.42
N PHE A 196 -0.78 -9.80 -11.05
CA PHE A 196 0.60 -9.31 -11.01
C PHE A 196 1.15 -8.98 -12.40
N ALA A 197 0.77 -9.75 -13.42
CA ALA A 197 1.13 -9.45 -14.80
C ALA A 197 0.45 -8.15 -15.26
N ALA A 198 -0.85 -7.99 -14.99
CA ALA A 198 -1.59 -6.78 -15.33
C ALA A 198 -1.04 -5.54 -14.60
N PHE A 199 -0.71 -5.66 -13.31
CA PHE A 199 -0.08 -4.59 -12.54
C PHE A 199 1.28 -4.17 -13.14
N ARG A 200 2.13 -5.13 -13.53
CA ARG A 200 3.41 -4.80 -14.19
C ARG A 200 3.22 -4.10 -15.53
N ALA A 201 2.25 -4.55 -16.33
CA ALA A 201 1.94 -3.91 -17.60
C ALA A 201 1.46 -2.47 -17.38
N TRP A 202 0.52 -2.26 -16.46
CA TRP A 202 0.08 -0.92 -16.08
C TRP A 202 1.22 -0.05 -15.57
N LYS A 203 2.06 -0.56 -14.64
CA LYS A 203 3.15 0.20 -14.07
C LYS A 203 4.19 0.61 -15.12
N ALA A 204 4.51 -0.28 -16.06
CA ALA A 204 5.40 0.04 -17.17
C ALA A 204 4.82 1.15 -18.08
N LEU A 205 3.50 1.16 -18.27
CA LEU A 205 2.84 2.25 -19.00
C LEU A 205 2.85 3.56 -18.22
N GLU A 206 2.59 3.55 -16.90
CA GLU A 206 2.68 4.74 -16.05
C GLU A 206 4.10 5.32 -16.05
N ASP A 207 5.12 4.47 -15.92
CA ASP A 207 6.53 4.91 -15.90
C ASP A 207 6.98 5.45 -17.27
N ALA A 208 6.32 5.03 -18.35
CA ALA A 208 6.55 5.55 -19.71
C ALA A 208 5.74 6.82 -20.01
N ARG A 209 4.82 7.26 -19.13
CA ARG A 209 4.05 8.48 -19.37
C ARG A 209 4.98 9.69 -19.40
N PRO A 210 4.85 10.56 -20.42
CA PRO A 210 5.64 11.79 -20.46
C PRO A 210 5.28 12.67 -19.26
N ILE A 211 6.30 13.20 -18.59
CA ILE A 211 6.12 14.22 -17.57
C ILE A 211 5.55 15.45 -18.30
N PRO A 212 4.39 16.00 -17.87
CA PRO A 212 3.88 17.22 -18.48
C PRO A 212 4.94 18.31 -18.40
N PHE A 213 5.32 18.83 -19.56
CA PHE A 213 6.31 19.88 -19.74
C PHE A 213 5.77 21.24 -19.28
#